data_AF-A0AAT9QGS9-F1
#
_entry.id   AF-A0AAT9QGS9-F1
#
_cell.length_a   1.000
_cell.length_b   1.000
_cell.length_c   1.000
_cell.angle_alpha   90.00
_cell.angle_beta   90.00
_cell.angle_gamma   90.00
#
_symmetry.space_group_name_H-M   'P 1'
#
loop_
_entity.id
_entity.type
_entity.pdbx_description
1 polymer ?
#
loop_
_entity_poly.entity_id
_entity_poly.type
_entity_poly.pdbx_seq_one_letter_code
_entity_poly.pdbx_strand_id
1 'polypeptide(L)'
;MAAVILGCDAGLLRRWNYRAAVAQVAASGTFLDRWSVRFHPGVGPGTEAWFLLAGSNDAASGLIGHGFVTSEPYQAPADGDDDATDWFFAVALDSLLPLGEQIRAGILCEALPSDLWDTAKGPSPVTLPPSSVAVLRRLWRDLGPSTTDPVEVPGGTFPPEDISTIQVNRYERDPDAQRACLAFHGTSCAACRFSFESAYGAAGTGVMGVHHLVPPAVLDSPYQLDPVADLVPLCHNCHAMAHSASPPLTVTELRSIISAAGHVRGEVVTEVALQAQRDARRILGGGQM
;
A
#
# COMPACT_ATOMS: atom_id res chain seq x y z
N MET A 1 7.23 16.97 -8.53
CA MET A 1 8.30 15.95 -8.52
C MET A 1 8.59 15.53 -9.97
N ALA A 2 9.83 15.20 -10.33
CA ALA A 2 10.12 14.64 -11.65
C ALA A 2 9.72 13.15 -11.67
N ALA A 3 9.22 12.67 -12.81
CA ALA A 3 8.83 11.27 -12.98
C ALA A 3 9.36 10.73 -14.31
N VAL A 4 9.67 9.43 -14.35
CA VAL A 4 10.16 8.73 -15.54
C VAL A 4 9.44 7.40 -15.76
N ILE A 5 9.38 6.95 -17.00
CA ILE A 5 9.10 5.55 -17.35
C ILE A 5 10.41 4.82 -17.62
N LEU A 6 10.52 3.63 -17.05
CA LEU A 6 11.61 2.67 -17.27
C LEU A 6 11.06 1.44 -18.00
N GLY A 7 11.61 1.15 -19.17
CA GLY A 7 11.27 -0.04 -19.95
C GLY A 7 11.86 -1.31 -19.36
N CYS A 8 11.02 -2.31 -19.14
CA CYS A 8 11.37 -3.64 -18.67
C CYS A 8 11.30 -4.65 -19.82
N ASP A 9 12.41 -5.34 -20.06
CA ASP A 9 12.48 -6.43 -21.03
C ASP A 9 12.48 -7.80 -20.33
N ALA A 10 12.36 -8.87 -21.12
CA ALA A 10 12.35 -10.24 -20.61
C ALA A 10 13.68 -10.65 -19.94
N GLY A 11 14.81 -10.02 -20.28
CA GLY A 11 16.10 -10.26 -19.65
C GLY A 11 16.12 -9.75 -18.22
N LEU A 12 15.65 -8.52 -18.02
CA LEU A 12 15.50 -7.89 -16.71
C LEU A 12 14.57 -8.71 -15.81
N LEU A 13 13.39 -9.10 -16.30
CA LEU A 13 12.44 -9.89 -15.52
C LEU A 13 13.02 -11.25 -15.07
N ARG A 14 13.85 -11.88 -15.92
CA ARG A 14 14.57 -13.11 -15.55
C ARG A 14 15.61 -12.86 -14.47
N ARG A 15 16.39 -11.78 -14.59
CA ARG A 15 17.40 -11.39 -13.58
C ARG A 15 16.78 -11.20 -12.20
N TRP A 16 15.60 -10.60 -12.14
CA TRP A 16 14.89 -10.38 -10.88
C TRP A 16 14.32 -11.65 -10.26
N ASN A 17 14.21 -12.75 -11.03
CA ASN A 17 13.24 -13.79 -10.75
C ASN A 17 11.89 -13.12 -10.43
N TYR A 18 11.27 -12.51 -11.44
CA TYR A 18 10.17 -11.55 -11.26
C TYR A 18 9.10 -11.97 -10.25
N ARG A 19 8.72 -13.25 -10.21
CA ARG A 19 7.77 -13.78 -9.22
C ARG A 19 8.24 -13.59 -7.78
N ALA A 20 9.52 -13.82 -7.51
CA ALA A 20 10.14 -13.57 -6.22
C ALA A 20 10.22 -12.08 -5.91
N ALA A 21 10.50 -11.22 -6.90
CA ALA A 21 10.50 -9.77 -6.71
C ALA A 21 9.10 -9.25 -6.35
N VAL A 22 8.03 -9.72 -7.01
CA VAL A 22 6.64 -9.40 -6.65
C VAL A 22 6.33 -9.84 -5.21
N ALA A 23 6.69 -11.08 -4.85
CA ALA A 23 6.50 -11.58 -3.49
C ALA A 23 7.29 -10.78 -2.44
N GLN A 24 8.51 -10.34 -2.79
CA GLN A 24 9.32 -9.50 -1.92
C GLN A 24 8.69 -8.12 -1.73
N VAL A 25 8.25 -7.45 -2.79
CA VAL A 25 7.54 -6.15 -2.65
C VAL A 25 6.30 -6.30 -1.78
N ALA A 26 5.51 -7.37 -1.97
CA ALA A 26 4.34 -7.63 -1.13
C ALA A 26 4.68 -7.89 0.35
N ALA A 27 5.85 -8.48 0.64
CA ALA A 27 6.24 -8.85 2.00
C ALA A 27 7.04 -7.76 2.74
N SER A 28 7.95 -7.07 2.05
CA SER A 28 8.85 -6.06 2.63
C SER A 28 8.53 -4.63 2.23
N GLY A 29 7.54 -4.42 1.35
CA GLY A 29 7.17 -3.11 0.81
C GLY A 29 8.17 -2.55 -0.21
N THR A 30 9.29 -3.25 -0.47
CA THR A 30 10.28 -2.78 -1.43
C THR A 30 11.16 -3.87 -2.04
N PHE A 31 11.57 -3.66 -3.28
CA PHE A 31 12.60 -4.41 -3.99
C PHE A 31 13.60 -3.43 -4.62
N LEU A 32 14.88 -3.55 -4.27
CA LEU A 32 15.94 -2.67 -4.74
C LEU A 32 16.68 -3.33 -5.90
N ASP A 33 16.89 -2.59 -6.99
CA ASP A 33 17.81 -2.99 -8.06
C ASP A 33 18.57 -1.79 -8.62
N ARG A 34 19.63 -2.07 -9.40
CA ARG A 34 20.29 -1.06 -10.23
C ARG A 34 19.73 -1.10 -11.66
N TRP A 35 19.49 0.08 -12.21
CA TRP A 35 19.19 0.27 -13.62
C TRP A 35 20.45 0.60 -14.38
N SER A 36 20.60 0.07 -15.61
CA SER A 36 21.70 0.37 -16.51
C SER A 36 21.20 1.16 -17.71
N VAL A 37 21.96 2.17 -18.13
CA VAL A 37 21.66 3.06 -19.26
C VAL A 37 22.96 3.44 -19.95
N ARG A 38 22.93 3.61 -21.29
CA ARG A 38 24.13 3.93 -22.07
C ARG A 38 24.59 5.39 -21.92
N PHE A 39 23.67 6.28 -21.58
CA PHE A 39 23.90 7.71 -21.47
C PHE A 39 23.46 8.20 -20.10
N HIS A 40 24.01 9.35 -19.68
CA HIS A 40 23.63 9.96 -18.41
C HIS A 40 22.10 10.16 -18.36
N PRO A 41 21.37 9.54 -17.40
CA PRO A 41 19.91 9.47 -17.44
C PRO A 41 19.22 10.78 -17.07
N GLY A 42 19.92 11.73 -16.46
CA GLY A 42 19.32 13.00 -16.03
C GLY A 42 18.27 12.84 -14.92
N VAL A 43 18.29 11.70 -14.21
CA VAL A 43 17.45 11.41 -13.05
C VAL A 43 18.29 11.54 -11.78
N GLY A 44 17.65 11.89 -10.67
CA GLY A 44 18.28 11.92 -9.35
C GLY A 44 17.41 11.27 -8.28
N PRO A 45 17.92 11.12 -7.05
CA PRO A 45 17.17 10.57 -5.92
C PRO A 45 15.82 11.26 -5.72
N GLY A 46 14.78 10.48 -5.45
CA GLY A 46 13.41 10.96 -5.30
C GLY A 46 12.66 11.17 -6.62
N THR A 47 13.29 10.93 -7.77
CA THR A 47 12.57 10.86 -9.05
C THR A 47 11.64 9.65 -9.03
N GLU A 48 10.36 9.87 -9.32
CA GLU A 48 9.36 8.81 -9.40
C GLU A 48 9.59 7.95 -10.64
N ALA A 49 9.49 6.62 -10.50
CA ALA A 49 9.78 5.68 -11.56
C ALA A 49 8.59 4.74 -11.79
N TRP A 50 8.13 4.67 -13.04
CA TRP A 50 7.06 3.79 -13.50
C TRP A 50 7.63 2.70 -14.40
N PHE A 51 7.21 1.46 -14.21
CA PHE A 51 7.83 0.32 -14.89
C PHE A 51 6.92 -0.23 -15.98
N LEU A 52 7.40 -0.19 -17.23
CA LEU A 52 6.64 -0.63 -18.41
C LEU A 52 7.20 -1.93 -18.95
N LEU A 53 6.41 -2.99 -19.00
CA LEU A 53 6.75 -4.21 -19.71
C LEU A 53 6.44 -4.08 -21.20
N ALA A 54 7.44 -4.32 -22.06
CA ALA A 54 7.27 -4.43 -23.50
C ALA A 54 7.19 -5.91 -23.91
N GLY A 55 6.01 -6.35 -24.34
CA GLY A 55 5.74 -7.70 -24.83
C GLY A 55 5.48 -7.77 -26.32
N SER A 56 5.17 -8.98 -26.81
CA SER A 56 4.90 -9.23 -28.24
C SER A 56 3.51 -8.76 -28.71
N ASN A 57 2.61 -8.48 -27.77
CA ASN A 57 1.24 -8.00 -28.04
C ASN A 57 0.74 -7.16 -26.85
N ASP A 58 -0.45 -6.59 -27.01
CA ASP A 58 -1.10 -5.76 -25.97
C ASP A 58 -1.25 -6.49 -24.63
N ALA A 59 -1.71 -7.75 -24.64
CA ALA A 59 -1.92 -8.51 -23.41
C ALA A 59 -0.61 -8.80 -22.66
N ALA A 60 0.52 -8.86 -23.36
CA ALA A 60 1.85 -9.07 -22.80
C ALA A 60 2.60 -7.75 -22.50
N SER A 61 1.98 -6.60 -22.76
CA SER A 61 2.60 -5.28 -22.59
C SER A 61 1.77 -4.42 -21.65
N GLY A 62 2.44 -3.61 -20.84
CA GLY A 62 1.71 -2.71 -19.95
C GLY A 62 2.52 -2.25 -18.76
N LEU A 63 1.91 -1.38 -17.97
CA LEU A 63 2.49 -0.90 -16.73
C LEU A 63 2.43 -2.00 -15.67
N ILE A 64 3.58 -2.33 -15.10
CA ILE A 64 3.76 -3.44 -14.17
C ILE A 64 4.16 -3.00 -12.76
N GLY A 65 4.47 -1.72 -12.54
CA GLY A 65 4.94 -1.28 -11.23
C GLY A 65 5.21 0.19 -11.09
N HIS A 66 5.54 0.56 -9.85
CA HIS A 66 5.92 1.89 -9.41
C HIS A 66 7.11 1.80 -8.43
N GLY A 67 7.84 2.90 -8.30
CA GLY A 67 8.98 3.03 -7.38
C GLY A 67 9.65 4.39 -7.47
N PHE A 68 10.87 4.47 -6.92
CA PHE A 68 11.65 5.70 -6.88
C PHE A 68 13.13 5.45 -7.18
N VAL A 69 13.77 6.42 -7.82
CA VAL A 69 15.24 6.49 -7.90
C VAL A 69 15.80 6.79 -6.50
N THR A 70 16.78 6.02 -6.05
CA THR A 70 17.36 6.11 -4.70
C THR A 70 18.83 6.53 -4.67
N SER A 71 19.48 6.65 -5.83
CA SER A 71 20.87 7.10 -5.94
C SER A 71 21.05 8.17 -7.01
N GLU A 72 22.14 8.92 -6.89
CA GLU A 72 22.68 9.67 -8.03
C GLU A 72 23.15 8.70 -9.12
N PRO A 73 23.12 9.11 -10.40
CA PRO A 73 23.71 8.34 -11.48
C PRO A 73 25.23 8.19 -11.30
N TYR A 74 25.75 6.98 -11.50
CA TYR A 74 27.17 6.67 -11.40
C TYR A 74 27.62 5.81 -12.57
N GLN A 75 28.92 5.79 -12.84
CA GLN A 75 29.51 4.96 -13.88
C GLN A 75 30.09 3.68 -13.28
N ALA A 76 29.87 2.55 -13.95
CA ALA A 76 30.47 1.26 -13.59
C ALA A 76 30.70 0.42 -14.86
N PRO A 77 31.56 -0.62 -14.79
CA PRO A 77 31.72 -1.56 -15.89
C PRO A 77 30.37 -2.17 -16.30
N ALA A 78 30.16 -2.34 -17.60
CA ALA A 78 28.95 -2.92 -18.16
C ALA A 78 28.86 -4.41 -17.77
N ASP A 79 27.63 -4.93 -17.67
CA ASP A 79 27.42 -6.32 -17.32
C ASP A 79 27.95 -7.25 -18.43
N GLY A 80 29.08 -7.90 -18.16
CA GLY A 80 29.71 -8.88 -19.07
C GLY A 80 30.78 -8.31 -20.01
N ASP A 81 31.18 -7.05 -19.83
CA ASP A 81 32.31 -6.43 -20.56
C ASP A 81 33.08 -5.47 -19.64
N ASP A 82 34.29 -5.85 -19.24
CA ASP A 82 35.13 -5.07 -18.32
C ASP A 82 35.73 -3.80 -18.99
N ASP A 83 35.72 -3.72 -20.33
CA ASP A 83 36.29 -2.59 -21.08
C ASP A 83 35.24 -1.51 -21.44
N ALA A 84 33.94 -1.83 -21.28
CA ALA A 84 32.85 -0.90 -21.52
C ALA A 84 32.29 -0.34 -20.21
N THR A 85 32.07 0.98 -20.15
CA THR A 85 31.48 1.65 -18.98
C THR A 85 30.07 2.13 -19.30
N ASP A 86 29.10 1.66 -18.52
CA ASP A 86 27.71 2.12 -18.58
C ASP A 86 27.38 3.03 -17.40
N TRP A 87 26.29 3.79 -17.54
CA TRP A 87 25.71 4.56 -16.45
C TRP A 87 24.69 3.72 -15.70
N PHE A 88 24.68 3.87 -14.38
CA PHE A 88 23.79 3.15 -13.48
C PHE A 88 23.14 4.10 -12.48
N PHE A 89 21.97 3.72 -11.98
CA PHE A 89 21.33 4.34 -10.83
C PHE A 89 20.49 3.29 -10.09
N ALA A 90 20.31 3.46 -8.79
CA ALA A 90 19.49 2.55 -7.99
C ALA A 90 18.01 2.96 -8.04
N VAL A 91 17.13 1.96 -8.09
CA VAL A 91 15.68 2.12 -7.98
C VAL A 91 15.13 1.21 -6.90
N ALA A 92 14.23 1.74 -6.08
CA ALA A 92 13.44 0.99 -5.13
C ALA A 92 12.01 0.88 -5.66
N LEU A 93 11.61 -0.33 -6.02
CA LEU A 93 10.25 -0.66 -6.44
C LEU A 93 9.40 -0.84 -5.19
N ASP A 94 8.31 -0.10 -5.08
CA ASP A 94 7.39 -0.14 -3.93
C ASP A 94 6.04 -0.79 -4.28
N SER A 95 5.80 -1.03 -5.57
CA SER A 95 4.62 -1.74 -6.05
C SER A 95 4.92 -2.50 -7.35
N LEU A 96 4.51 -3.76 -7.40
CA LEU A 96 4.68 -4.64 -8.56
C LEU A 96 3.43 -5.51 -8.76
N LEU A 97 2.93 -5.56 -9.99
CA LEU A 97 1.82 -6.41 -10.40
C LEU A 97 2.33 -7.78 -10.86
N PRO A 98 1.63 -8.89 -10.54
CA PRO A 98 1.90 -10.18 -11.17
C PRO A 98 1.81 -10.10 -12.71
N LEU A 99 2.62 -10.90 -13.41
CA LEU A 99 2.52 -10.97 -14.88
C LEU A 99 1.13 -11.46 -15.28
N GLY A 100 0.52 -10.73 -16.22
CA GLY A 100 -0.86 -10.94 -16.66
C GLY A 100 -1.84 -9.94 -16.05
N GLU A 101 -1.45 -9.25 -14.98
CA GLU A 101 -2.27 -8.22 -14.30
C GLU A 101 -1.83 -6.79 -14.66
N GLN A 102 -0.81 -6.63 -15.53
CA GLN A 102 -0.40 -5.31 -16.00
C GLN A 102 -1.56 -4.46 -16.54
N ILE A 103 -1.49 -3.15 -16.29
CA ILE A 103 -2.39 -2.20 -16.94
C ILE A 103 -2.00 -2.17 -18.42
N ARG A 104 -2.89 -2.68 -19.27
CA ARG A 104 -2.60 -2.96 -20.68
C ARG A 104 -2.15 -1.73 -21.45
N ALA A 105 -1.21 -1.94 -22.36
CA ALA A 105 -0.67 -0.88 -23.21
C ALA A 105 -1.76 -0.13 -24.00
N GLY A 106 -2.82 -0.81 -24.46
CA GLY A 106 -3.93 -0.18 -25.19
C GLY A 106 -4.68 0.87 -24.36
N ILE A 107 -4.99 0.55 -23.10
CA ILE A 107 -5.64 1.49 -22.16
C ILE A 107 -4.74 2.71 -21.94
N LEU A 108 -3.45 2.45 -21.77
CA LEU A 108 -2.44 3.47 -21.54
C LEU A 108 -2.24 4.38 -22.77
N CYS A 109 -2.25 3.83 -23.99
CA CYS A 109 -2.13 4.57 -25.25
C CYS A 109 -3.35 5.43 -25.57
N GLU A 110 -4.55 5.05 -25.10
CA GLU A 110 -5.75 5.88 -25.23
C GLU A 110 -5.71 7.10 -24.30
N ALA A 111 -5.05 6.97 -23.15
CA ALA A 111 -5.06 7.97 -22.09
C ALA A 111 -3.85 8.92 -22.12
N LEU A 112 -2.73 8.51 -22.73
CA LEU A 112 -1.46 9.23 -22.73
C LEU A 112 -0.95 9.48 -24.16
N PRO A 113 -0.08 10.49 -24.37
CA PRO A 113 0.50 10.78 -25.68
C PRO A 113 1.16 9.55 -26.32
N SER A 114 0.90 9.32 -27.61
CA SER A 114 1.31 8.09 -28.30
C SER A 114 2.83 7.94 -28.47
N ASP A 115 3.54 9.06 -28.62
CA ASP A 115 5.01 9.12 -28.79
C ASP A 115 5.77 8.72 -27.52
N LEU A 116 5.17 8.94 -26.37
CA LEU A 116 5.72 8.59 -25.06
C LEU A 116 5.94 7.08 -24.92
N TRP A 117 5.00 6.28 -25.44
CA TRP A 117 5.03 4.82 -25.34
C TRP A 117 6.03 4.15 -26.26
N ASP A 118 6.17 4.65 -27.49
CA ASP A 118 7.18 4.10 -28.41
C ASP A 118 8.59 4.42 -27.94
N THR A 119 8.78 5.57 -27.30
CA THR A 119 10.06 5.94 -26.69
C THR A 119 10.35 5.09 -25.44
N ALA A 120 9.33 4.79 -24.63
CA ALA A 120 9.47 4.02 -23.39
C ALA A 120 9.81 2.54 -23.57
N LYS A 121 9.65 1.99 -24.79
CA LYS A 121 10.16 0.65 -25.15
C LYS A 121 11.69 0.63 -25.32
N GLY A 122 12.33 1.80 -25.40
CA GLY A 122 13.77 1.93 -25.52
C GLY A 122 14.51 1.67 -24.19
N PRO A 123 15.85 1.54 -24.24
CA PRO A 123 16.66 1.27 -23.06
C PRO A 123 16.85 2.49 -22.14
N SER A 124 16.32 3.66 -22.52
CA SER A 124 16.53 4.92 -21.80
C SER A 124 15.29 5.32 -21.00
N PRO A 125 15.46 5.95 -19.82
CA PRO A 125 14.36 6.53 -19.07
C PRO A 125 13.65 7.62 -19.89
N VAL A 126 12.32 7.62 -19.84
CA VAL A 126 11.49 8.62 -20.52
C VAL A 126 10.88 9.56 -19.50
N THR A 127 11.25 10.84 -19.52
CA THR A 127 10.67 11.84 -18.62
C THR A 127 9.19 12.06 -18.92
N LEU A 128 8.37 12.01 -17.87
CA LEU A 128 6.93 12.24 -17.94
C LEU A 128 6.59 13.72 -17.66
N PRO A 129 5.75 14.35 -18.49
CA PRO A 129 5.11 15.61 -18.14
C PRO A 129 4.21 15.45 -16.90
N PRO A 130 4.08 16.47 -16.02
CA PRO A 130 3.21 16.38 -14.84
C PRO A 130 1.75 15.99 -15.14
N SER A 131 1.21 16.44 -16.28
CA SER A 131 -0.14 16.07 -16.73
C SER A 131 -0.27 14.57 -17.03
N SER A 132 0.78 13.95 -17.59
CA SER A 132 0.83 12.52 -17.86
C SER A 132 0.92 11.70 -16.57
N VAL A 133 1.69 12.18 -15.59
CA VAL A 133 1.79 11.53 -14.26
C VAL A 133 0.42 11.49 -13.57
N ALA A 134 -0.33 12.60 -13.60
CA ALA A 134 -1.67 12.65 -13.00
C ALA A 134 -2.63 11.62 -13.63
N VAL A 135 -2.60 11.47 -14.95
CA VAL A 135 -3.39 10.45 -15.67
C VAL A 135 -2.93 9.04 -15.32
N LEU A 136 -1.63 8.80 -15.29
CA LEU A 136 -1.05 7.49 -14.98
C LEU A 136 -1.43 7.02 -13.56
N ARG A 137 -1.36 7.93 -12.57
CA ARG A 137 -1.79 7.66 -11.20
C ARG A 137 -3.27 7.35 -11.09
N ARG A 138 -4.12 8.04 -11.85
CA ARG A 138 -5.55 7.73 -11.91
C ARG A 138 -5.76 6.31 -12.43
N LEU A 139 -5.13 5.94 -13.55
CA LEU A 139 -5.23 4.59 -14.08
C LEU A 139 -4.69 3.54 -13.11
N TRP A 140 -3.58 3.83 -12.43
CA TRP A 140 -3.01 2.95 -11.41
C TRP A 140 -3.96 2.72 -10.23
N ARG A 141 -4.65 3.77 -9.78
CA ARG A 141 -5.67 3.66 -8.72
C ARG A 141 -6.88 2.85 -9.16
N ASP A 142 -7.31 3.03 -10.40
CA ASP A 142 -8.55 2.43 -10.91
C ASP A 142 -8.34 0.96 -11.34
N LEU A 143 -7.14 0.60 -11.79
CA LEU A 143 -6.85 -0.70 -12.44
C LEU A 143 -5.64 -1.44 -11.87
N GLY A 144 -4.87 -0.82 -10.98
CA GLY A 144 -3.67 -1.40 -10.39
C GLY A 144 -3.97 -2.31 -9.19
N PRO A 145 -3.01 -2.48 -8.27
CA PRO A 145 -3.14 -3.43 -7.17
C PRO A 145 -4.21 -3.02 -6.16
N SER A 146 -5.07 -3.97 -5.78
CA SER A 146 -6.04 -3.80 -4.70
C SER A 146 -5.47 -4.31 -3.38
N THR A 147 -5.65 -3.54 -2.30
CA THR A 147 -5.33 -3.98 -0.92
C THR A 147 -6.60 -4.42 -0.22
N THR A 148 -6.48 -5.41 0.68
CA THR A 148 -7.58 -5.82 1.55
C THR A 148 -7.66 -4.99 2.82
N ASP A 149 -6.56 -4.34 3.21
CA ASP A 149 -6.50 -3.45 4.36
C ASP A 149 -6.74 -1.99 3.91
N PRO A 150 -7.79 -1.32 4.41
CA PRO A 150 -8.09 0.07 4.06
C PRO A 150 -6.97 1.08 4.42
N VAL A 151 -6.04 0.69 5.30
CA VAL A 151 -4.91 1.53 5.72
C VAL A 151 -3.68 1.30 4.82
N GLU A 152 -3.65 0.20 4.07
CA GLU A 152 -2.57 -0.08 3.14
C GLU A 152 -2.79 0.69 1.83
N VAL A 153 -1.81 1.50 1.46
CA VAL A 153 -1.84 2.34 0.26
C VAL A 153 -0.77 1.83 -0.70
N PRO A 154 -1.15 1.23 -1.84
CA PRO A 154 -0.17 0.81 -2.83
C PRO A 154 0.68 1.98 -3.32
N GLY A 155 1.98 1.72 -3.51
CA GLY A 155 2.90 2.65 -4.16
C GLY A 155 2.32 3.18 -5.48
N GLY A 156 2.52 4.46 -5.76
CA GLY A 156 2.03 5.12 -6.97
C GLY A 156 0.58 5.60 -6.92
N THR A 157 -0.20 5.22 -5.89
CA THR A 157 -1.60 5.66 -5.77
C THR A 157 -1.73 7.17 -5.54
N PHE A 158 -0.93 7.73 -4.64
CA PHE A 158 -0.92 9.16 -4.30
C PHE A 158 0.49 9.76 -4.46
N PRO A 159 0.60 11.08 -4.69
CA PRO A 159 1.88 11.78 -4.60
C PRO A 159 2.55 11.51 -3.24
N PRO A 160 3.89 11.32 -3.18
CA PRO A 160 4.57 10.99 -1.93
C PRO A 160 4.38 12.04 -0.84
N GLU A 161 4.25 13.32 -1.23
CA GLU A 161 3.97 14.43 -0.32
C GLU A 161 2.59 14.35 0.36
N ASP A 162 1.66 13.58 -0.20
CA ASP A 162 0.30 13.39 0.31
C ASP A 162 0.16 12.13 1.17
N ILE A 163 1.24 11.35 1.34
CA ILE A 163 1.26 10.09 2.10
C ILE A 163 1.99 10.32 3.42
N SER A 164 1.40 9.84 4.52
CA SER A 164 2.07 9.77 5.83
C SER A 164 2.24 8.32 6.27
N THR A 165 3.39 8.01 6.86
CA THR A 165 3.68 6.67 7.39
C THR A 165 3.28 6.59 8.85
N ILE A 166 2.52 5.56 9.20
CA ILE A 166 2.24 5.19 10.60
C ILE A 166 3.03 3.92 10.95
N GLN A 167 3.59 3.87 12.16
CA GLN A 167 4.21 2.65 12.67
C GLN A 167 3.12 1.76 13.25
N VAL A 168 3.12 0.48 12.89
CA VAL A 168 2.14 -0.51 13.34
C VAL A 168 2.83 -1.74 13.93
N ASN A 169 2.14 -2.47 14.79
CA ASN A 169 2.64 -3.74 15.32
C ASN A 169 2.60 -4.82 14.23
N ARG A 170 3.77 -5.38 13.87
CA ARG A 170 3.87 -6.45 12.88
C ARG A 170 3.05 -7.69 13.23
N TYR A 171 2.91 -8.03 14.52
CA TYR A 171 2.22 -9.25 14.95
C TYR A 171 0.72 -9.18 14.73
N GLU A 172 0.14 -7.98 14.82
CA GLU A 172 -1.29 -7.74 14.57
C GLU A 172 -1.62 -7.61 13.07
N ARG A 173 -0.59 -7.51 12.23
CA ARG A 173 -0.70 -7.39 10.77
C ARG A 173 -0.20 -8.62 10.01
N ASP A 174 0.19 -9.68 10.72
CA ASP A 174 0.58 -10.94 10.10
C ASP A 174 -0.67 -11.69 9.64
N PRO A 175 -0.89 -11.86 8.31
CA PRO A 175 -2.11 -12.47 7.79
C PRO A 175 -2.20 -13.96 8.14
N ASP A 176 -1.08 -14.64 8.34
CA ASP A 176 -1.06 -16.06 8.68
C ASP A 176 -1.42 -16.25 10.15
N ALA A 177 -0.85 -15.41 11.03
CA ALA A 177 -1.20 -15.38 12.45
C ALA A 177 -2.67 -14.97 12.65
N GLN A 178 -3.15 -13.96 11.92
CA GLN A 178 -4.55 -13.54 11.96
C GLN A 178 -5.47 -14.69 11.54
N ARG A 179 -5.19 -15.36 10.41
CA ARG A 179 -6.00 -16.51 9.96
C ARG A 179 -6.02 -17.63 11.02
N ALA A 180 -4.89 -17.95 11.62
CA ALA A 180 -4.80 -18.97 12.65
C ALA A 180 -5.59 -18.60 13.92
N CYS A 181 -5.43 -17.36 14.41
CA CYS A 181 -6.16 -16.83 15.56
C CYS A 181 -7.68 -16.86 15.33
N LEU A 182 -8.15 -16.34 14.18
CA LEU A 182 -9.58 -16.30 13.85
C LEU A 182 -10.17 -17.69 13.60
N ALA A 183 -9.40 -18.63 13.05
CA ALA A 183 -9.85 -20.00 12.89
C ALA A 183 -10.06 -20.71 14.24
N PHE A 184 -9.24 -20.39 15.25
CA PHE A 184 -9.34 -20.97 16.59
C PHE A 184 -10.41 -20.29 17.45
N HIS A 185 -10.38 -18.94 17.53
CA HIS A 185 -11.25 -18.16 18.43
C HIS A 185 -12.58 -17.74 17.80
N GLY A 186 -12.72 -17.88 16.48
CA GLY A 186 -13.85 -17.40 15.70
C GLY A 186 -13.75 -15.92 15.30
N THR A 187 -14.75 -15.44 14.58
CA THR A 187 -14.80 -14.09 13.98
C THR A 187 -15.64 -13.08 14.78
N SER A 188 -15.96 -13.40 16.04
CA SER A 188 -16.69 -12.50 16.94
C SER A 188 -15.74 -11.80 17.90
N CYS A 189 -15.91 -10.49 18.09
CA CYS A 189 -15.07 -9.69 18.97
C CYS A 189 -15.07 -10.28 20.39
N ALA A 190 -13.89 -10.54 20.95
CA ALA A 190 -13.76 -11.10 22.28
C ALA A 190 -14.27 -10.16 23.37
N ALA A 191 -14.26 -8.84 23.14
CA ALA A 191 -14.80 -7.86 24.08
C ALA A 191 -16.33 -7.70 23.95
N CYS A 192 -16.81 -7.18 22.83
CA CYS A 192 -18.21 -6.78 22.65
C CYS A 192 -19.10 -7.79 21.92
N ARG A 193 -18.56 -8.94 21.47
CA ARG A 193 -19.25 -9.98 20.70
C ARG A 193 -19.79 -9.54 19.33
N PHE A 194 -19.43 -8.34 18.87
CA PHE A 194 -19.75 -7.90 17.51
C PHE A 194 -19.13 -8.83 16.45
N SER A 195 -19.90 -9.16 15.42
CA SER A 195 -19.48 -9.92 14.25
C SER A 195 -19.80 -9.10 13.00
N PHE A 196 -18.77 -8.79 12.20
CA PHE A 196 -18.95 -8.04 10.96
C PHE A 196 -19.81 -8.82 9.96
N GLU A 197 -19.57 -10.12 9.82
CA GLU A 197 -20.34 -10.98 8.91
C GLU A 197 -21.82 -11.05 9.33
N SER A 198 -22.12 -11.12 10.62
CA SER A 198 -23.51 -11.13 11.10
C SER A 198 -24.22 -9.79 10.90
N ALA A 199 -23.50 -8.67 10.98
CA ALA A 199 -24.06 -7.33 10.86
C ALA A 199 -24.14 -6.82 9.40
N TYR A 200 -23.16 -7.17 8.57
CA TYR A 200 -22.99 -6.64 7.21
C TYR A 200 -23.08 -7.72 6.11
N GLY A 201 -23.36 -8.98 6.48
CA GLY A 201 -23.37 -10.10 5.54
C GLY A 201 -21.99 -10.37 4.95
N ALA A 202 -21.96 -10.80 3.68
CA ALA A 202 -20.73 -11.17 2.98
C ALA A 202 -19.70 -10.02 2.91
N ALA A 203 -20.14 -8.75 2.94
CA ALA A 203 -19.23 -7.60 2.97
C ALA A 203 -18.44 -7.50 4.29
N GLY A 204 -18.89 -8.16 5.36
CA GLY A 204 -18.20 -8.22 6.65
C GLY A 204 -17.24 -9.39 6.82
N THR A 205 -17.18 -10.30 5.84
CA THR A 205 -16.29 -11.47 5.90
C THR A 205 -14.82 -11.03 5.84
N GLY A 206 -13.99 -11.56 6.74
CA GLY A 206 -12.55 -11.23 6.79
C GLY A 206 -12.20 -9.88 7.41
N VAL A 207 -13.18 -9.09 7.85
CA VAL A 207 -12.98 -7.73 8.39
C VAL A 207 -12.52 -7.73 9.85
N MET A 208 -12.64 -8.85 10.56
CA MET A 208 -12.25 -8.94 11.98
C MET A 208 -10.72 -8.89 12.13
N GLY A 209 -10.23 -7.89 12.87
CA GLY A 209 -8.82 -7.77 13.24
C GLY A 209 -8.44 -8.62 14.45
N VAL A 210 -7.14 -8.67 14.74
CA VAL A 210 -6.57 -9.32 15.93
C VAL A 210 -5.75 -8.34 16.74
N HIS A 211 -5.71 -8.56 18.05
CA HIS A 211 -4.95 -7.75 19.00
C HIS A 211 -3.92 -8.62 19.70
N HIS A 212 -2.70 -8.10 19.85
CA HIS A 212 -1.60 -8.77 20.52
C HIS A 212 -1.65 -8.51 22.03
N LEU A 213 -1.77 -9.59 22.80
CA LEU A 213 -1.96 -9.56 24.25
C LEU A 213 -0.66 -9.38 25.03
N VAL A 214 0.47 -9.79 24.45
CA VAL A 214 1.77 -9.74 25.13
C VAL A 214 2.30 -8.31 25.10
N PRO A 215 2.51 -7.66 26.25
CA PRO A 215 2.98 -6.28 26.28
C PRO A 215 4.37 -6.16 25.61
N PRO A 216 4.65 -5.04 24.90
CA PRO A 216 5.93 -4.84 24.23
C PRO A 216 7.16 -4.98 25.13
N ALA A 217 7.03 -4.64 26.42
CA ALA A 217 8.09 -4.73 27.42
C ALA A 217 8.57 -6.17 27.71
N VAL A 218 7.83 -7.19 27.26
CA VAL A 218 8.12 -8.62 27.49
C VAL A 218 8.59 -9.30 26.19
N LEU A 219 8.66 -8.55 25.08
CA LEU A 219 9.10 -9.07 23.78
C LEU A 219 10.63 -9.09 23.70
N ASP A 220 11.25 -10.06 24.37
CA ASP A 220 12.69 -10.31 24.25
C ASP A 220 13.02 -11.13 23.00
N SER A 221 14.20 -10.94 22.43
CA SER A 221 14.66 -11.75 21.30
C SER A 221 15.28 -13.07 21.79
N PRO A 222 14.91 -14.24 21.22
CA PRO A 222 13.93 -14.46 20.15
C PRO A 222 12.52 -14.73 20.68
N TYR A 223 11.58 -13.82 20.43
CA TYR A 223 10.15 -14.03 20.67
C TYR A 223 9.49 -14.64 19.44
N GLN A 224 8.76 -15.73 19.64
CA GLN A 224 7.97 -16.40 18.61
C GLN A 224 6.50 -16.24 18.98
N LEU A 225 5.73 -15.60 18.10
CA LEU A 225 4.31 -15.39 18.28
C LEU A 225 3.56 -16.74 18.27
N ASP A 226 2.75 -17.00 19.29
CA ASP A 226 1.72 -18.03 19.27
C ASP A 226 0.37 -17.38 18.90
N PRO A 227 -0.16 -17.60 17.68
CA PRO A 227 -1.42 -16.97 17.26
C PRO A 227 -2.64 -17.34 18.11
N VAL A 228 -2.59 -18.45 18.86
CA VAL A 228 -3.69 -18.90 19.71
C VAL A 228 -3.59 -18.26 21.09
N ALA A 229 -2.39 -18.23 21.68
CA ALA A 229 -2.18 -17.72 23.03
C ALA A 229 -1.99 -16.19 23.08
N ASP A 230 -1.34 -15.63 22.08
CA ASP A 230 -0.86 -14.24 22.11
C ASP A 230 -1.77 -13.27 21.35
N LEU A 231 -2.69 -13.79 20.52
CA LEU A 231 -3.63 -12.97 19.75
C LEU A 231 -5.08 -13.22 20.17
N VAL A 232 -5.90 -12.18 20.09
CA VAL A 232 -7.34 -12.27 20.30
C VAL A 232 -8.13 -11.50 19.24
N PRO A 233 -9.29 -12.00 18.75
CA PRO A 233 -10.14 -11.25 17.83
C PRO A 233 -10.75 -10.02 18.50
N LEU A 234 -10.55 -8.83 17.94
CA LEU A 234 -11.21 -7.59 18.36
C LEU A 234 -11.75 -6.84 17.14
N CYS A 235 -12.95 -6.26 17.27
CA CYS A 235 -13.45 -5.34 16.25
C CYS A 235 -12.67 -4.02 16.29
N HIS A 236 -12.67 -3.27 15.17
CA HIS A 236 -11.97 -1.99 15.04
C HIS A 236 -12.19 -1.02 16.20
N ASN A 237 -13.43 -0.92 16.71
CA ASN A 237 -13.75 -0.05 17.84
C ASN A 237 -13.12 -0.54 19.16
N CYS A 238 -13.22 -1.84 19.46
CA CYS A 238 -12.64 -2.39 20.68
C CYS A 238 -11.11 -2.40 20.64
N HIS A 239 -10.52 -2.60 19.45
CA HIS A 239 -9.07 -2.52 19.25
C HIS A 239 -8.55 -1.09 19.47
N ALA A 240 -9.22 -0.08 18.90
CA ALA A 240 -8.90 1.31 19.17
C ALA A 240 -9.02 1.65 20.67
N MET A 241 -10.06 1.15 21.35
CA MET A 241 -10.20 1.33 22.80
C MET A 241 -9.10 0.61 23.59
N ALA A 242 -8.64 -0.57 23.16
CA ALA A 242 -7.50 -1.24 23.79
C ALA A 242 -6.25 -0.34 23.76
N HIS A 243 -5.93 0.22 22.59
CA HIS A 243 -4.77 1.11 22.40
C HIS A 243 -4.98 2.55 22.87
N SER A 244 -6.15 2.88 23.43
CA SER A 244 -6.40 4.21 24.02
C SER A 244 -5.65 4.44 25.34
N ALA A 245 -5.05 3.38 25.91
CA ALA A 245 -4.23 3.43 27.11
C ALA A 245 -2.85 2.78 26.87
N SER A 246 -1.88 3.13 27.72
CA SER A 246 -0.54 2.52 27.73
C SER A 246 -0.17 2.11 29.17
N PRO A 247 -0.08 0.80 29.49
CA PRO A 247 -0.25 -0.35 28.58
C PRO A 247 -1.69 -0.47 28.03
N PRO A 248 -1.89 -1.19 26.91
CA PRO A 248 -3.21 -1.40 26.33
C PRO A 248 -4.21 -2.03 27.32
N LEU A 249 -5.49 -1.67 27.21
CA LEU A 249 -6.55 -2.27 28.02
C LEU A 249 -6.75 -3.74 27.63
N THR A 250 -6.87 -4.60 28.63
CA THR A 250 -7.19 -6.00 28.45
C THR A 250 -8.64 -6.20 27.98
N VAL A 251 -8.93 -7.37 27.38
CA VAL A 251 -10.30 -7.77 27.02
C VAL A 251 -11.24 -7.73 28.23
N THR A 252 -10.76 -8.08 29.41
CA THR A 252 -11.54 -8.04 30.66
C THR A 252 -11.88 -6.61 31.08
N GLU A 253 -10.94 -5.68 30.96
CA GLU A 253 -11.18 -4.26 31.24
C GLU A 253 -12.16 -3.68 30.22
N LEU A 254 -12.00 -3.98 28.93
CA LEU A 254 -12.93 -3.57 27.88
C LEU A 254 -14.35 -4.08 28.17
N ARG A 255 -14.51 -5.36 28.51
CA ARG A 255 -15.83 -5.92 28.91
C ARG A 255 -16.42 -5.18 30.11
N SER A 256 -15.60 -4.86 31.10
CA SER A 256 -16.03 -4.12 32.29
C SER A 256 -16.49 -2.70 31.94
N ILE A 257 -15.74 -1.99 31.10
CA ILE A 257 -16.10 -0.65 30.61
C ILE A 257 -17.41 -0.69 29.82
N ILE A 258 -17.56 -1.63 28.90
CA ILE A 258 -18.79 -1.81 28.10
C ILE A 258 -19.97 -2.10 29.02
N SER A 259 -19.81 -2.99 30.00
CA SER A 259 -20.86 -3.33 30.95
C SER A 259 -21.24 -2.16 31.85
N ALA A 260 -20.28 -1.32 32.23
CA ALA A 260 -20.50 -0.17 33.12
C ALA A 260 -21.10 1.04 32.38
N ALA A 261 -20.80 1.20 31.08
CA ALA A 261 -21.27 2.34 30.29
C ALA A 261 -22.80 2.35 30.09
N GLY A 262 -23.44 1.18 30.11
CA GLY A 262 -24.90 1.05 29.95
C GLY A 262 -25.38 1.47 28.56
N HIS A 263 -26.59 2.04 28.48
CA HIS A 263 -27.13 2.60 27.23
C HIS A 263 -26.51 3.97 26.93
N VAL A 264 -26.47 4.35 25.64
CA VAL A 264 -26.17 5.73 25.21
C VAL A 264 -27.02 6.67 26.07
N ARG A 265 -26.38 7.52 26.87
CA ARG A 265 -27.08 8.64 27.50
C ARG A 265 -27.68 9.41 26.35
N GLY A 266 -29.00 9.38 26.18
CA GLY A 266 -29.66 10.18 25.18
C GLY A 266 -29.31 11.63 25.44
N GLU A 267 -28.36 12.17 24.69
CA GLU A 267 -28.14 13.61 24.67
C GLU A 267 -29.32 14.18 23.92
N VAL A 268 -30.16 14.93 24.64
CA VAL A 268 -31.07 15.88 23.98
C VAL A 268 -30.17 16.80 23.18
N VAL A 269 -30.32 16.79 21.85
CA VAL A 269 -29.51 17.64 20.96
C VAL A 269 -29.59 19.07 21.48
N THR A 270 -28.45 19.60 21.93
CA THR A 270 -28.41 20.96 22.49
C THR A 270 -28.73 21.98 21.41
N GLU A 271 -29.29 23.13 21.78
CA GLU A 271 -29.53 24.21 20.81
C GLU A 271 -28.24 24.66 20.11
N VAL A 272 -27.09 24.56 20.79
CA VAL A 272 -25.77 24.81 20.21
C VAL A 272 -25.45 23.79 19.10
N ALA A 273 -25.74 22.50 19.32
CA ALA A 273 -25.52 21.46 18.31
C ALA A 273 -26.46 21.62 17.10
N LEU A 274 -27.73 21.98 17.33
CA LEU A 274 -28.69 22.32 16.27
C LEU A 274 -28.22 23.52 15.45
N GLN A 275 -27.71 24.56 16.11
CA GLN A 275 -27.18 25.75 15.46
C GLN A 275 -25.93 25.44 14.65
N ALA A 276 -24.98 24.66 15.20
CA ALA A 276 -23.80 24.19 14.48
C ALA A 276 -24.15 23.37 13.22
N GLN A 277 -25.17 22.50 13.29
CA GLN A 277 -25.67 21.77 12.12
C GLN A 277 -26.28 22.70 11.05
N ARG A 278 -27.00 23.76 11.47
CA ARG A 278 -27.54 24.78 10.55
C ARG A 278 -26.43 25.59 9.89
N ASP A 279 -25.40 25.96 10.65
CA ASP A 279 -24.27 26.73 10.13
C ASP A 279 -23.42 25.89 9.17
N ALA A 280 -23.17 24.60 9.48
CA ALA A 280 -22.54 23.65 8.55
C ALA A 280 -23.33 23.54 7.23
N ARG A 281 -24.67 23.43 7.27
CA ARG A 281 -25.50 23.43 6.05
C ARG A 281 -25.39 24.74 5.26
N ARG A 282 -25.28 25.88 5.94
CA ARG A 282 -25.09 27.19 5.29
C ARG A 282 -23.71 27.29 4.63
N ILE A 283 -22.66 26.80 5.28
CA ILE A 283 -21.29 26.75 4.73
C ILE A 283 -21.24 25.86 3.48
N LEU A 284 -21.84 24.66 3.55
CA LEU A 284 -21.86 23.71 2.43
C LEU A 284 -22.77 24.17 1.27
N GLY A 285 -23.88 24.85 1.58
CA GLY A 285 -24.80 25.41 0.58
C GLY A 285 -24.34 26.73 -0.03
N GLY A 286 -23.38 27.43 0.59
CA GLY A 286 -22.86 28.72 0.15
C GLY A 286 -21.84 28.65 -1.00
N GLY A 287 -21.55 27.47 -1.53
CA GLY A 287 -20.71 27.26 -2.72
C GLY A 287 -21.47 27.17 -4.05
N GLN A 288 -22.80 27.30 -4.03
CA GLN A 288 -23.63 27.39 -5.23
C GLN A 288 -24.32 28.76 -5.29
N MET A 289 -23.54 29.78 -5.65
CA MET A 289 -24.04 31.03 -6.23
C MET A 289 -23.20 31.39 -7.44
#